data_AF-A0A966K9H9-F1
#
_entry.id   AF-A0A966K9H9-F1
#
_cell.length_a   1.000
_cell.length_b   1.000
_cell.length_c   1.000
_cell.angle_alpha   90.00
_cell.angle_beta   90.00
_cell.angle_gamma   90.00
#
_symmetry.space_group_name_H-M   'P 1'
#
loop_
_entity.id
_entity.type
_entity.pdbx_description
1 polymer ?
#
loop_
_entity_poly.entity_id
_entity_poly.type
_entity_poly.pdbx_seq_one_letter_code
_entity_poly.pdbx_strand_id
1 'polypeptide(L)' 'MDTWTVTVANQGGATFDVDASRPLLETLEEQGVDLPYGC' A
#
# COMPACT_ATOMS: atom_id res chain seq x y z
N MET A 1 11.25 8.61 9.91
CA MET A 1 10.43 7.63 9.19
C MET A 1 9.58 8.46 8.26
N ASP A 2 9.88 8.40 6.98
CA ASP A 2 9.21 9.16 5.94
C ASP A 2 8.02 8.34 5.45
N THR A 3 6.86 8.97 5.35
CA THR A 3 5.61 8.33 4.97
C THR A 3 5.14 8.92 3.66
N TRP A 4 4.64 8.07 2.77
CA TRP A 4 4.03 8.49 1.52
C TRP A 4 2.56 8.10 1.51
N THR A 5 1.74 8.98 0.95
CA THR A 5 0.33 8.72 0.74
C THR A 5 0.15 8.10 -0.65
N VAL A 6 -0.41 6.90 -0.70
CA VAL A 6 -0.63 6.12 -1.93
C VAL A 6 -2.13 5.86 -2.11
N THR A 7 -2.65 6.14 -3.31
CA THR A 7 -4.03 5.87 -3.66
C THR A 7 -4.14 4.64 -4.56
N VAL A 8 -4.95 3.67 -4.14
CA VAL A 8 -5.20 2.41 -4.82
C VAL A 8 -6.52 2.52 -5.58
N ALA A 9 -6.44 2.91 -6.85
CA ALA A 9 -7.62 3.21 -7.68
C ALA A 9 -8.56 2.01 -7.90
N ASN A 10 -8.01 0.79 -7.98
CA ASN A 10 -8.76 -0.46 -8.15
C ASN A 10 -9.40 -0.98 -6.85
N GLN A 11 -9.24 -0.26 -5.73
CA GLN A 11 -9.94 -0.50 -4.46
C GLN A 11 -10.86 0.68 -4.12
N GLY A 12 -11.64 1.13 -5.10
CA GLY A 12 -12.56 2.25 -4.93
C GLY A 12 -11.87 3.60 -4.68
N GLY A 13 -10.59 3.72 -5.03
CA GLY A 13 -9.80 4.94 -4.77
C GLY A 13 -9.40 5.12 -3.31
N ALA A 14 -9.29 4.03 -2.54
CA ALA A 14 -8.81 4.07 -1.17
C ALA A 14 -7.37 4.61 -1.10
N THR A 15 -7.06 5.33 -0.02
CA THR A 15 -5.77 5.98 0.19
C THR A 15 -5.14 5.46 1.47
N PHE A 16 -3.84 5.15 1.41
CA PHE A 16 -3.08 4.53 2.48
C PHE A 16 -1.77 5.28 2.72
N ASP A 17 -1.37 5.35 3.98
CA ASP A 17 -0.08 5.87 4.36
C ASP A 17 0.90 4.71 4.48
N VAL A 18 1.99 4.77 3.70
CA VAL A 18 2.98 3.69 3.61
C VAL A 18 4.35 4.21 4.02
N ASP A 19 5.09 3.38 4.74
CA ASP A 19 6.45 3.73 5.18
C ASP A 19 7.43 3.63 4.01
N ALA A 20 8.18 4.70 3.75
CA ALA A 20 9.12 4.80 2.62
C ALA A 20 10.32 3.84 2.73
N SER A 21 10.59 3.32 3.92
CA SER A 21 11.73 2.43 4.19
C SER A 21 11.35 0.95 4.20
N ARG A 22 10.07 0.62 4.00
CA ARG A 22 9.56 -0.75 3.91
C ARG A 22 8.99 -1.05 2.53
N PRO A 23 8.85 -2.33 2.15
CA PRO A 23 8.17 -2.71 0.93
C PRO A 23 6.73 -2.19 0.91
N LEU A 24 6.33 -1.58 -0.21
CA LEU A 24 4.99 -1.03 -0.41
C LEU A 24 3.90 -2.10 -0.22
N LEU A 25 4.12 -3.29 -0.78
CA LEU A 25 3.17 -4.39 -0.69
C LEU A 25 2.96 -4.84 0.76
N GLU A 26 4.03 -5.04 1.52
CA GLU A 26 3.97 -5.44 2.93
C GLU A 26 3.20 -4.42 3.79
N THR A 27 3.48 -3.12 3.61
CA THR A 27 2.80 -2.06 4.36
C THR A 27 1.33 -1.89 3.98
N LEU A 28 0.96 -2.23 2.75
CA LEU A 28 -0.44 -2.28 2.29
C LEU A 28 -1.16 -3.54 2.80
N GLU A 29 -0.51 -4.71 2.79
CA GLU A 29 -1.05 -5.97 3.33
C GLU A 29 -1.35 -5.86 4.84
N GLU A 30 -0.47 -5.22 5.62
CA GLU A 30 -0.71 -4.93 7.05
C GLU A 30 -1.97 -4.07 7.29
N GLN A 31 -2.37 -3.28 6.30
CA GLN A 31 -3.58 -2.44 6.33
C GLN A 31 -4.81 -3.16 5.74
N GLY A 32 -4.68 -4.46 5.44
CA GLY A 32 -5.76 -5.29 4.90
C GLY A 32 -5.96 -5.15 3.39
N VAL A 33 -5.01 -4.53 2.68
CA VAL A 33 -5.04 -4.39 1.23
C VAL A 33 -4.33 -5.59 0.60
N ASP A 34 -5.13 -6.54 0.11
CA ASP A 34 -4.63 -7.66 -0.68
C ASP A 34 -4.59 -7.24 -2.16
N LEU A 35 -3.37 -7.11 -2.71
CA LEU A 35 -3.16 -6.84 -4.13
C LEU A 35 -2.62 -8.10 -4.80
N PRO A 36 -3.17 -8.53 -5.95
CA PRO A 36 -2.60 -9.66 -6.66
C PRO A 36 -1.20 -9.30 -7.17
N TYR A 37 -0.20 -10.09 -6.78
CA TYR A 37 1.17 -9.98 -7.24
C TYR A 37 1.67 -11.33 -7.80
N GLY A 38 2.58 -11.27 -8.75
CA GLY A 38 3.14 -12.45 -9.45
C GLY A 38 4.41 -12.11 -10.20
N CYS A 39 5.14 -13.13 -10.67
CA CYS A 39 6.40 -13.01 -11.40
C CYS A 39 6.19 -12.96 -12.92
#